data_AF-A0A482V7N0-F1
#
_entry.id   AF-A0A482V7N0-F1
#
_cell.length_a   1.000
_cell.length_b   1.000
_cell.length_c   1.000
_cell.angle_alpha   90.00
_cell.angle_beta   90.00
_cell.angle_gamma   90.00
#
_symmetry.space_group_name_H-M   'P 1'
#
loop_
_entity.id
_entity.type
_entity.pdbx_description
1 polymer ?
#
loop_
_entity_poly.entity_id
_entity_poly.type
_entity_poly.pdbx_seq_one_letter_code
_entity_poly.pdbx_strand_id
1 'polypeptide(L)'
;MVEYKGVARLASVGGSGVESLTRRMLKFLISNEVAILYNWKGRDKLSFEKTSVMNVIYEAAKVNFPKSEKNDLVVANSVKLWLKFAKARMMNSTKKLMKSGGHFDNSLI
;
A
#
# COMPACT_ATOMS: atom_id res chain seq x y z
N MET A 1 17.59 20.12 -1.66
CA MET A 1 16.93 18.93 -1.08
C MET A 1 15.49 19.29 -0.80
N VAL A 2 14.52 18.70 -1.50
CA VAL A 2 13.11 18.95 -1.22
C VAL A 2 12.72 18.07 -0.04
N GLU A 3 12.42 18.66 1.11
CA GLU A 3 11.80 17.93 2.22
C GLU A 3 10.40 17.47 1.78
N TYR A 4 10.27 16.19 1.46
CA TYR A 4 8.96 15.59 1.25
C TYR A 4 8.25 15.46 2.60
N LYS A 5 7.43 16.44 2.99
CA LYS A 5 6.59 16.39 4.21
C LYS A 5 5.79 15.08 4.33
N GLY A 6 5.48 14.42 3.21
CA GLY A 6 4.83 13.12 3.17
C GLY A 6 5.69 11.95 3.68
N VAL A 7 7.02 11.98 3.50
CA VAL A 7 7.93 10.90 3.92
C VAL A 7 8.00 10.80 5.44
N ALA A 8 8.20 11.94 6.13
CA ALA A 8 8.25 11.96 7.59
C ALA A 8 6.94 11.47 8.23
N ARG A 9 5.80 11.89 7.66
CA ARG A 9 4.47 11.47 8.13
C ARG A 9 4.19 9.98 7.89
N LEU A 10 4.71 9.40 6.82
CA LEU A 10 4.59 7.96 6.58
C LEU A 10 5.52 7.15 7.47
N ALA A 11 6.75 7.64 7.68
CA ALA A 11 7.69 7.05 8.60
C ALA A 11 7.12 6.98 10.03
N SER A 12 6.37 8.00 10.46
CA SER A 12 5.76 8.05 11.79
C SER A 12 4.57 7.10 11.99
N VAL A 13 4.09 6.42 10.94
CA VAL A 13 3.02 5.39 11.06
C VAL A 13 3.49 4.20 11.91
N GLY A 14 4.80 3.94 11.93
CA GLY A 14 5.44 2.92 12.76
C GLY A 14 5.04 1.48 12.42
N GLY A 15 5.61 0.54 13.17
CA GLY A 15 5.37 -0.90 13.02
C GLY A 15 6.47 -1.70 13.72
N SER A 16 6.20 -2.97 14.01
CA SER A 16 7.17 -3.88 14.66
C SER A 16 8.30 -4.36 13.73
N GLY A 17 8.30 -3.94 12.46
CA GLY A 17 9.29 -4.31 11.46
C GLY A 17 8.98 -3.73 10.08
N VAL A 18 9.90 -3.90 9.13
CA VAL A 18 9.84 -3.33 7.76
C VAL A 18 8.53 -3.67 7.05
N GLU A 19 8.11 -4.94 7.11
CA GLU A 19 6.86 -5.40 6.50
C GLU A 19 5.62 -4.74 7.15
N SER A 20 5.58 -4.71 8.48
CA SER A 20 4.47 -4.12 9.25
C SER A 20 4.32 -2.63 8.95
N LEU A 21 5.44 -1.89 8.96
CA LEU A 21 5.49 -0.48 8.55
C LEU A 21 4.99 -0.32 7.11
N THR A 22 5.50 -1.11 6.17
CA THR A 22 5.13 -1.03 4.74
C THR A 22 3.63 -1.24 4.52
N ARG A 23 3.04 -2.25 5.15
CA ARG A 23 1.60 -2.53 5.05
C ARG A 23 0.75 -1.40 5.63
N ARG A 24 1.20 -0.79 6.73
CA ARG A 24 0.51 0.34 7.35
C ARG A 24 0.60 1.60 6.49
N MET A 25 1.76 1.88 5.90
CA MET A 25 1.91 2.98 4.92
C MET A 25 0.96 2.78 3.72
N LEU A 26 0.90 1.58 3.15
CA LEU A 26 -0.03 1.29 2.03
C LEU A 26 -1.50 1.51 2.42
N LYS A 27 -1.90 1.07 3.62
CA LYS A 27 -3.25 1.30 4.14
C LYS A 27 -3.58 2.79 4.29
N PHE A 28 -2.58 3.62 4.57
CA PHE A 28 -2.74 5.07 4.65
C PHE A 28 -2.79 5.74 3.25
N LEU A 29 -2.03 5.20 2.30
CA LEU A 29 -1.81 5.84 0.99
C LEU A 29 -2.87 5.52 -0.06
N ILE A 30 -3.37 4.28 -0.09
CA ILE A 30 -4.22 3.81 -1.20
C ILE A 30 -5.40 2.98 -0.70
N SER A 31 -6.58 3.26 -1.25
CA SER A 31 -7.78 2.45 -1.00
C SER A 31 -7.71 1.11 -1.74
N ASN A 32 -8.58 0.16 -1.40
CA ASN A 32 -8.59 -1.13 -2.09
C ASN A 32 -9.10 -0.99 -3.55
N GLU A 33 -10.02 -0.06 -3.79
CA GLU A 33 -10.61 0.26 -5.10
C GLU A 33 -9.55 0.81 -6.06
N VAL A 34 -8.66 1.67 -5.57
CA VAL A 34 -7.52 2.14 -6.38
C VAL A 34 -6.49 1.02 -6.53
N ALA A 35 -6.21 0.27 -5.46
CA ALA A 35 -5.19 -0.77 -5.46
C ALA A 35 -5.43 -1.90 -6.48
N ILE A 36 -6.70 -2.25 -6.77
CA ILE A 36 -7.01 -3.29 -7.75
C ILE A 36 -6.59 -2.92 -9.18
N LEU A 37 -6.39 -1.62 -9.47
CA LEU A 37 -5.95 -1.11 -10.76
C LEU A 37 -4.45 -1.31 -11.00
N TYR A 38 -3.70 -1.68 -9.96
CA TYR A 38 -2.26 -1.84 -10.01
C TYR A 38 -1.83 -3.31 -9.85
N ASN A 39 -0.70 -3.63 -10.46
CA ASN A 39 0.15 -4.74 -10.02
C ASN A 39 1.61 -4.23 -9.93
N TRP A 40 2.55 -5.10 -9.59
CA TRP A 40 3.94 -4.67 -9.39
C TRP A 40 4.58 -4.14 -10.68
N LYS A 41 4.65 -4.97 -11.74
CA LYS A 41 5.42 -4.64 -12.96
C LYS A 41 4.66 -3.79 -13.96
N GLY A 42 3.34 -3.87 -13.98
CA GLY A 42 2.47 -3.35 -15.03
C GLY A 42 2.53 -4.21 -16.29
N ARG A 43 1.38 -4.73 -16.72
CA ARG A 43 1.18 -5.47 -17.98
C ARG A 43 -0.28 -5.33 -18.41
N ASP A 44 -1.16 -6.02 -17.69
CA ASP A 44 -2.63 -5.95 -17.73
C ASP A 44 -3.19 -4.84 -16.83
N LYS A 45 -2.37 -4.36 -15.89
CA LYS A 45 -2.66 -3.31 -14.91
C LYS A 45 -1.58 -2.24 -14.90
N LEU A 46 -1.83 -1.13 -14.21
CA LEU A 46 -0.84 -0.08 -13.99
C LEU A 46 0.34 -0.60 -13.15
N SER A 47 1.55 -0.13 -13.44
CA SER A 47 2.77 -0.49 -12.74
C SER A 47 2.91 0.30 -11.45
N PHE A 48 2.83 -0.34 -10.28
CA PHE A 48 3.04 0.33 -9.00
C PHE A 48 4.53 0.64 -8.75
N GLU A 49 5.42 -0.25 -9.20
CA GLU A 49 6.88 -0.09 -9.05
C GLU A 49 7.39 1.23 -9.65
N LYS A 50 6.75 1.69 -10.74
CA LYS A 50 7.11 2.92 -11.44
C LYS A 50 6.48 4.19 -10.88
N THR A 51 5.66 4.09 -9.83
CA THR A 51 4.98 5.26 -9.25
C THR A 51 5.90 6.06 -8.34
N SER A 52 5.67 7.37 -8.24
CA SER A 52 6.30 8.22 -7.22
C SER A 52 5.93 7.78 -5.79
N VAL A 53 4.74 7.20 -5.60
CA VAL A 53 4.28 6.63 -4.32
C VAL A 53 5.23 5.52 -3.85
N MET A 54 5.71 4.66 -4.75
CA MET A 54 6.67 3.62 -4.41
C MET A 54 8.00 4.20 -3.91
N ASN A 55 8.49 5.27 -4.56
CA ASN A 55 9.70 5.96 -4.12
C ASN A 55 9.52 6.54 -2.71
N VAL A 56 8.37 7.17 -2.44
CA VAL A 56 8.04 7.70 -1.11
C VAL A 56 8.00 6.60 -0.05
N ILE A 57 7.46 5.42 -0.38
CA ILE A 57 7.44 4.24 0.51
C ILE A 57 8.87 3.79 0.86
N TYR A 58 9.76 3.72 -0.13
CA TYR A 58 11.17 3.38 0.11
C TYR A 58 11.87 4.40 1.00
N GLU A 59 11.71 5.69 0.71
CA GLU A 59 12.32 6.75 1.53
C GLU A 59 11.78 6.75 2.96
N ALA A 60 10.47 6.54 3.16
CA ALA A 60 9.87 6.46 4.49
C ALA A 60 10.32 5.23 5.28
N ALA A 61 10.55 4.09 4.62
CA ALA A 61 11.09 2.90 5.27
C ALA A 61 12.52 3.12 5.78
N LYS A 62 13.36 3.83 5.00
CA LYS A 62 14.76 4.13 5.34
C LYS A 62 14.92 5.04 6.57
N VAL A 63 13.87 5.78 6.95
CA VAL A 63 13.87 6.59 8.18
C VAL A 63 13.91 5.71 9.43
N ASN A 64 13.22 4.57 9.42
CA ASN A 64 13.11 3.68 10.59
C ASN A 64 14.05 2.47 10.53
N PHE A 65 14.51 2.10 9.33
CA PHE A 65 15.30 0.90 9.11
C PHE A 65 16.53 1.22 8.26
N PRO A 66 17.71 0.66 8.59
CA PRO A 66 18.93 0.90 7.82
C PRO A 66 18.74 0.57 6.34
N LYS A 67 19.34 1.39 5.48
CA LYS A 67 19.39 1.11 4.04
C LYS A 67 20.14 -0.19 3.80
N SER A 68 19.45 -1.19 3.27
CA SER A 68 20.03 -2.48 2.89
C SER A 68 19.17 -3.13 1.81
N GLU A 69 19.80 -3.91 0.94
CA GLU A 69 19.10 -4.67 -0.09
C GLU A 69 18.05 -5.61 0.50
N LYS A 70 18.36 -6.22 1.65
CA LYS A 70 17.42 -7.06 2.40
C LYS A 70 16.15 -6.29 2.77
N ASN A 71 16.27 -5.09 3.31
CA ASN A 71 15.11 -4.29 3.70
C ASN A 71 14.32 -3.81 2.47
N ASP A 72 15.01 -3.38 1.40
CA ASP A 72 14.36 -2.97 0.16
C ASP A 72 13.57 -4.11 -0.50
N LEU A 73 14.08 -5.35 -0.43
CA LEU A 73 13.38 -6.55 -0.87
C LEU A 73 12.14 -6.84 -0.01
N VAL A 74 12.23 -6.67 1.31
CA VAL A 74 11.08 -6.85 2.21
C VAL A 74 9.99 -5.82 1.91
N VAL A 75 10.35 -4.56 1.70
CA VAL A 75 9.43 -3.50 1.27
C VAL A 75 8.75 -3.89 -0.06
N ALA A 76 9.54 -4.24 -1.08
CA ALA A 76 9.03 -4.60 -2.40
C ALA A 76 8.06 -5.79 -2.34
N ASN A 77 8.42 -6.85 -1.62
CA ASN A 77 7.61 -8.04 -1.50
C ASN A 77 6.33 -7.80 -0.69
N SER A 78 6.39 -6.95 0.33
CA SER A 78 5.22 -6.51 1.09
C SER A 78 4.23 -5.75 0.20
N VAL A 79 4.72 -4.85 -0.65
CA VAL A 79 3.90 -4.11 -1.62
C VAL A 79 3.28 -5.07 -2.65
N LYS A 80 4.09 -5.96 -3.25
CA LYS A 80 3.60 -6.98 -4.20
C LYS A 80 2.45 -7.80 -3.62
N LEU A 81 2.63 -8.30 -2.39
CA LEU A 81 1.63 -9.13 -1.73
C LEU A 81 0.37 -8.33 -1.39
N TRP A 82 0.55 -7.09 -0.93
CA TRP A 82 -0.56 -6.19 -0.62
C TRP A 82 -1.38 -5.88 -1.89
N LEU A 83 -0.75 -5.58 -3.03
CA LEU A 83 -1.45 -5.36 -4.30
C LEU A 83 -2.15 -6.63 -4.79
N LYS A 84 -1.49 -7.79 -4.73
CA LYS A 84 -2.06 -9.10 -5.10
C LYS A 84 -3.38 -9.37 -4.37
N PHE A 85 -3.46 -9.03 -3.08
CA PHE A 85 -4.65 -9.26 -2.26
C PHE A 85 -5.63 -8.08 -2.22
N ALA A 86 -5.47 -7.04 -3.05
CA ALA A 86 -6.36 -5.88 -3.06
C ALA A 86 -7.83 -6.26 -3.32
N LYS A 87 -8.08 -7.11 -4.32
CA LYS A 87 -9.45 -7.55 -4.66
C LYS A 87 -10.09 -8.32 -3.49
N ALA A 88 -9.34 -9.21 -2.85
CA ALA A 88 -9.82 -9.95 -1.69
C ALA A 88 -10.14 -9.03 -0.51
N ARG A 89 -9.29 -8.03 -0.23
CA ARG A 89 -9.55 -7.03 0.81
C ARG A 89 -10.79 -6.18 0.52
N MET A 90 -10.98 -5.76 -0.73
CA MET A 90 -12.18 -5.02 -1.17
C MET A 90 -13.44 -5.83 -0.89
N MET A 91 -13.51 -7.07 -1.40
CA MET A 91 -14.66 -7.96 -1.21
C MET A 91 -14.95 -8.23 0.27
N ASN A 92 -13.91 -8.42 1.09
CA ASN A 92 -14.08 -8.64 2.52
C ASN A 92 -14.61 -7.39 3.24
N SER A 93 -14.22 -6.20 2.79
CA SER A 93 -14.72 -4.94 3.33
C SER A 93 -16.20 -4.74 2.98
N THR A 94 -16.60 -5.00 1.73
CA THR A 94 -18.00 -4.95 1.29
C THR A 94 -18.87 -5.95 2.06
N LYS A 95 -18.42 -7.21 2.21
CA LYS A 95 -19.13 -8.23 3.00
C LYS A 95 -19.33 -7.79 4.45
N LYS A 96 -18.34 -7.11 5.04
CA LYS A 96 -18.44 -6.60 6.41
C LYS A 96 -19.50 -5.50 6.53
N LEU A 97 -19.57 -4.59 5.56
CA LEU A 97 -20.58 -3.52 5.50
C LEU A 97 -22.01 -4.07 5.36
N MET A 98 -22.20 -5.07 4.49
CA MET A 98 -23.51 -5.71 4.30
C MET A 98 -23.99 -6.40 5.60
N LYS A 99 -23.07 -7.05 6.33
CA LYS A 99 -23.38 -7.66 7.63
C LYS A 99 -23.72 -6.65 8.73
N SER A 100 -23.19 -5.43 8.65
CA SER A 100 -23.50 -4.36 9.61
C SER A 100 -24.73 -3.53 9.24
N GLY A 101 -25.53 -3.94 8.25
CA GLY A 101 -26.74 -3.23 7.84
C GLY A 101 -26.50 -1.97 7.00
N GLY A 102 -25.29 -1.76 6.48
CA GLY A 102 -24.99 -0.65 5.57
C GLY A 102 -25.52 -0.93 4.17
N HIS A 103 -26.32 -0.02 3.61
CA HIS A 103 -26.77 -0.07 2.22
C HIS A 103 -25.60 0.28 1.28
N PHE A 104 -25.32 -0.56 0.28
CA PHE A 104 -24.28 -0.35 -0.72
C PHE A 104 -24.96 -0.20 -2.08
N ASP A 105 -24.89 1.01 -2.68
CA ASP A 105 -25.41 1.25 -4.02
C ASP A 105 -24.48 0.62 -5.07
N ASN A 106 -25.06 -0.19 -5.94
CA ASN A 106 -24.36 -0.98 -6.95
C ASN A 106 -24.45 -0.35 -8.35
N SER A 107 -24.82 0.93 -8.45
CA SER A 107 -25.06 1.64 -9.72
C SER A 107 -23.80 2.06 -10.50
N LEU A 108 -22.59 1.79 -9.98
CA LEU A 108 -21.32 2.29 -10.54
C LEU A 108 -20.32 1.20 -11.01
N ILE A 109 -20.78 -0.01 -11.32
CA ILE A 109 -19.97 -1.07 -11.96
C ILE A 109 -20.47 -1.34 -13.37
#